data_AF-A0A5N6DQC6-F1
#
_entry.id   AF-A0A5N6DQC6-F1
#
_cell.length_a   1.000
_cell.length_b   1.000
_cell.length_c   1.000
_cell.angle_alpha   90.00
_cell.angle_beta   90.00
_cell.angle_gamma   90.00
#
_symmetry.space_group_name_H-M   'P 1'
#
loop_
_entity.id
_entity.type
_entity.pdbx_description
1 polymer ?
#
loop_
_entity_poly.entity_id
_entity_poly.type
_entity_poly.pdbx_seq_one_letter_code
_entity_poly.pdbx_strand_id
1 'polypeptide(L)'
;MLPIIISTGTAKPDPDTRKLIRSHVMLGKNRGKYRRSGRDNQAVLEHDETCNGKPRTLRKKSGPLAKRPPSIVPQRVGSEVSLLRFADTVEPALAVDIVRFSAMSKRTLFTLESYLSFKKKSDQWHDLLIADPIYLNGMAFITQDFFNGLSGSQVKTNKSASLHFLKTIQLLRERLSLPDEQAKTSDATIMVVLFLTTHAHIKEDLDAAKHHLKGLHKLVDMRGGMANFTYDVNLKTEIYRSDLSIALQGCTKPLFFDDTLWLSIMTAPALSQHANVQFLENIDDDLARSWSIMKRFCVLVNIAIGKQQRLSMEFFMETMTSVMYRLLQLKFETGSIGEAIRLGLLAFSSHVFLQWRDIQRPYTQFSASYKESLVSLKSLNGVSSDIVLWLLTVGRISVFGISDDEWLKPWLRANSQLCTVHSWPAMRNVMESFLWISALHDKLGKDLFESAMLQPSPQVYLPSI
;
A
#
# COMPACT_ATOMS: atom_id res chain seq x y z
N MET A 1 10.45 -38.11 -31.99
CA MET A 1 11.45 -37.57 -32.94
C MET A 1 10.85 -37.61 -34.34
N LEU A 2 10.95 -36.54 -35.12
CA LEU A 2 10.46 -36.48 -36.50
C LEU A 2 11.54 -37.00 -37.46
N PRO A 3 11.22 -37.86 -38.45
CA PRO A 3 12.20 -38.26 -39.46
C PRO A 3 12.49 -37.10 -40.41
N ILE A 4 13.77 -36.77 -40.60
CA ILE A 4 14.22 -35.80 -41.61
C ILE A 4 14.27 -36.53 -42.95
N ILE A 5 13.48 -36.08 -43.92
CA ILE A 5 13.45 -36.65 -45.27
C ILE A 5 14.38 -35.82 -46.16
N ILE A 6 15.48 -36.42 -46.62
CA ILE A 6 16.42 -35.79 -47.55
C ILE A 6 16.24 -36.42 -48.93
N SER A 7 15.83 -35.63 -49.93
CA SER A 7 15.67 -36.06 -51.32
C SER A 7 16.67 -35.29 -52.20
N THR A 8 17.70 -35.98 -52.70
CA THR A 8 18.80 -35.38 -53.48
C THR A 8 18.68 -35.60 -55.00
N GLY A 9 17.51 -36.03 -55.50
CA GLY A 9 17.26 -36.25 -56.92
C GLY A 9 15.95 -35.63 -57.42
N THR A 10 15.81 -35.50 -58.75
CA THR A 10 14.62 -34.96 -59.44
C THR A 10 13.46 -35.96 -59.50
N ALA A 11 13.62 -37.16 -58.94
CA ALA A 11 12.58 -38.17 -58.87
C ALA A 11 11.50 -37.79 -57.85
N LYS A 12 10.22 -37.97 -58.21
CA LYS A 12 9.10 -37.67 -57.32
C LYS A 12 9.08 -38.66 -56.15
N PRO A 13 8.89 -38.20 -54.89
CA PRO A 13 8.81 -39.09 -53.74
C PRO A 13 7.63 -40.06 -53.87
N ASP A 14 7.73 -41.22 -53.20
CA ASP A 14 6.69 -42.24 -53.22
C ASP A 14 5.35 -41.70 -52.66
N PRO A 15 4.22 -42.36 -52.96
CA PRO A 15 2.89 -41.89 -52.57
C PRO A 15 2.71 -41.67 -51.06
N ASP A 16 3.34 -42.49 -50.22
CA ASP A 16 3.17 -42.44 -48.76
C ASP A 16 4.00 -41.31 -48.15
N THR A 17 5.23 -41.11 -48.65
CA THR A 17 6.05 -39.95 -48.29
C THR A 17 5.39 -38.64 -48.69
N ARG A 18 4.77 -38.57 -49.88
CA ARG A 18 4.00 -37.38 -50.30
C ARG A 18 2.78 -37.14 -49.41
N LYS A 19 2.13 -38.19 -48.91
CA LYS A 19 0.98 -38.09 -48.00
C LYS A 19 1.41 -37.56 -46.63
N LEU A 20 2.57 -38.01 -46.12
CA LEU A 20 3.16 -37.52 -44.87
C LEU A 20 3.56 -36.05 -44.97
N ILE A 21 4.20 -35.63 -46.07
CA ILE A 21 4.54 -34.22 -46.31
C ILE A 21 3.28 -33.36 -46.36
N ARG A 22 2.23 -33.81 -47.06
CA ARG A 22 0.95 -33.07 -47.15
C ARG A 22 0.22 -32.97 -45.81
N SER A 23 0.22 -34.02 -44.99
CA SER A 23 -0.40 -33.95 -43.66
C SER A 23 0.34 -32.96 -42.76
N HIS A 24 1.67 -32.92 -42.86
CA HIS A 24 2.48 -32.01 -42.07
C HIS A 24 2.40 -30.54 -42.50
N VAL A 25 2.40 -30.26 -43.80
CA VAL A 25 2.26 -28.89 -44.33
C VAL A 25 0.85 -28.31 -44.08
N MET A 26 -0.15 -29.18 -43.87
CA MET A 26 -1.53 -28.79 -43.61
C MET A 26 -1.89 -28.72 -42.11
N LEU A 27 -0.99 -29.16 -41.21
CA LEU A 27 -1.13 -28.99 -39.76
C LEU A 27 -0.97 -27.50 -39.41
N GLY A 28 -2.11 -26.81 -39.28
CA GLY A 28 -2.19 -25.39 -38.93
C GLY A 28 -3.03 -24.55 -39.90
N LYS A 29 -3.15 -24.96 -41.17
CA LYS A 29 -3.94 -24.21 -42.18
C LYS A 29 -5.43 -24.57 -42.24
N ASN A 30 -5.86 -25.66 -41.59
CA ASN A 30 -7.25 -26.15 -41.66
C ASN A 30 -8.06 -26.08 -40.35
N ARG A 31 -7.59 -25.40 -39.31
CA ARG A 31 -8.37 -25.18 -38.07
C ARG A 31 -9.37 -24.03 -38.23
N GLY A 32 -10.32 -24.16 -39.16
CA GLY A 32 -11.35 -23.13 -39.32
C GLY A 32 -12.43 -23.35 -40.38
N LYS A 33 -12.51 -24.51 -41.04
CA LYS A 33 -13.58 -24.76 -42.03
C LYS A 33 -14.51 -25.88 -41.57
N TYR A 34 -15.60 -25.49 -40.92
CA TYR A 34 -16.79 -26.34 -40.82
C TYR A 34 -17.39 -26.53 -42.22
N ARG A 35 -17.60 -27.78 -42.61
CA ARG A 35 -18.36 -28.15 -43.81
C ARG A 35 -19.81 -27.69 -43.64
N ARG A 36 -20.27 -26.73 -44.45
CA ARG A 36 -21.70 -26.52 -44.68
C ARG A 36 -22.16 -27.50 -45.78
N SER A 37 -23.12 -28.35 -45.45
CA SER A 37 -23.88 -29.13 -46.44
C SER A 37 -24.73 -28.17 -47.27
N GLY A 38 -24.82 -28.46 -48.57
CA GLY A 38 -25.23 -27.51 -49.60
C GLY A 38 -26.69 -27.07 -49.61
N ARG A 39 -26.92 -26.02 -50.40
CA ARG A 39 -27.90 -25.98 -51.50
C ARG A 39 -27.64 -24.73 -52.34
N ASP A 40 -27.77 -24.92 -53.65
CA ASP A 40 -27.73 -23.92 -54.70
C ASP A 40 -28.65 -22.73 -54.41
N ASN A 41 -28.20 -21.53 -54.77
CA ASN A 41 -28.90 -20.71 -55.76
C ASN A 41 -28.03 -19.54 -56.23
N GLN A 42 -27.98 -19.43 -57.56
CA GLN A 42 -27.37 -18.37 -58.35
C GLN A 42 -28.02 -17.00 -58.10
N ALA A 43 -27.22 -15.95 -58.35
CA ALA A 43 -27.51 -14.78 -59.21
C ALA A 43 -26.80 -13.54 -58.62
N VAL A 44 -25.68 -13.12 -59.22
CA VAL A 44 -25.57 -12.04 -60.22
C VAL A 44 -25.63 -10.64 -59.59
N LEU A 45 -24.55 -9.91 -59.83
CA LEU A 45 -24.30 -8.50 -59.53
C LEU A 45 -25.24 -7.60 -60.32
N GLU A 46 -25.70 -6.51 -59.73
CA GLU A 46 -25.94 -5.27 -60.48
C GLU A 46 -25.67 -4.06 -59.59
N HIS A 47 -24.82 -3.19 -60.11
CA HIS A 47 -24.52 -1.84 -59.66
C HIS A 47 -25.59 -0.93 -60.27
N ASP A 48 -26.19 -0.01 -59.50
CA ASP A 48 -26.39 1.34 -60.05
C ASP A 48 -26.56 2.41 -58.96
N GLU A 49 -26.24 3.61 -59.39
CA GLU A 49 -25.93 4.83 -58.66
C GLU A 49 -27.17 5.64 -58.20
N THR A 50 -26.84 6.74 -57.53
CA THR A 50 -27.54 8.05 -57.49
C THR A 50 -28.48 8.43 -56.33
N CYS A 51 -27.98 9.47 -55.62
CA CYS A 51 -28.61 10.77 -55.34
C CYS A 51 -29.61 10.96 -54.19
N ASN A 52 -29.12 11.75 -53.21
CA ASN A 52 -29.73 12.92 -52.56
C ASN A 52 -31.18 12.88 -52.03
N GLY A 53 -31.34 13.11 -50.73
CA GLY A 53 -32.60 13.58 -50.15
C GLY A 53 -32.61 13.67 -48.62
N LYS A 54 -32.76 14.89 -48.09
CA LYS A 54 -32.83 15.31 -46.68
C LYS A 54 -33.94 14.61 -45.82
N PRO A 55 -33.92 14.78 -44.47
CA PRO A 55 -34.32 13.75 -43.52
C PRO A 55 -35.84 13.69 -43.29
N ARG A 56 -36.42 12.49 -43.39
CA ARG A 56 -37.80 12.23 -42.98
C ARG A 56 -37.82 11.66 -41.56
N THR A 57 -38.31 12.47 -40.63
CA THR A 57 -38.81 12.05 -39.32
C THR A 57 -39.93 11.01 -39.49
N LEU A 58 -39.63 9.74 -39.17
CA LEU A 58 -40.62 8.67 -39.11
C LEU A 58 -40.89 8.26 -37.66
N ARG A 59 -41.94 8.89 -37.12
CA ARG A 59 -42.95 8.36 -36.21
C ARG A 59 -42.79 6.86 -35.90
N LYS A 60 -42.46 6.54 -34.64
CA LYS A 60 -42.48 5.20 -34.05
C LYS A 60 -43.81 4.49 -34.37
N LYS A 61 -43.79 3.49 -35.23
CA LYS A 61 -44.77 2.40 -35.22
C LYS A 61 -44.17 1.29 -34.37
N SER A 62 -44.77 1.03 -33.22
CA SER A 62 -44.50 -0.11 -32.35
C SER A 62 -44.96 -1.39 -33.04
N GLY A 63 -44.04 -2.05 -33.74
CA GLY A 63 -44.17 -3.42 -34.21
C GLY A 63 -43.53 -4.41 -33.21
N PRO A 64 -43.91 -5.70 -33.24
CA PRO A 64 -43.48 -6.68 -32.25
C PRO A 64 -41.96 -6.90 -32.29
N LEU A 65 -41.35 -7.08 -31.12
CA LEU A 65 -39.92 -7.38 -30.94
C LEU A 65 -39.49 -8.59 -31.79
N ALA A 66 -38.91 -8.33 -32.97
CA ALA A 66 -38.02 -9.27 -33.61
C ALA A 66 -36.71 -9.27 -32.79
N LYS A 67 -36.43 -10.38 -32.11
CA LYS A 67 -35.20 -10.61 -31.35
C LYS A 67 -34.00 -10.36 -32.27
N ARG A 68 -33.32 -9.22 -32.11
CA ARG A 68 -31.99 -9.01 -32.67
C ARG A 68 -31.11 -10.16 -32.15
N PRO A 69 -30.35 -10.86 -33.00
CA PRO A 69 -29.35 -11.79 -32.50
C PRO A 69 -28.40 -10.99 -31.59
N PRO A 70 -28.00 -11.53 -30.43
CA PRO A 70 -27.05 -10.84 -29.57
C PRO A 70 -25.83 -10.54 -30.41
N SER A 71 -25.43 -9.26 -30.46
CA SER A 71 -24.10 -8.90 -30.93
C SER A 71 -23.13 -9.63 -30.03
N ILE A 72 -22.57 -10.74 -30.52
CA ILE A 72 -21.46 -11.41 -29.87
C ILE A 72 -20.28 -10.49 -30.12
N VAL A 73 -20.11 -9.51 -29.23
CA VAL A 73 -18.85 -8.80 -29.10
C VAL A 73 -17.81 -9.90 -28.86
N PRO A 74 -16.81 -10.07 -29.72
CA PRO A 74 -15.75 -11.02 -29.47
C PRO A 74 -15.17 -10.76 -28.08
N GLN A 75 -14.91 -11.83 -27.32
CA GLN A 75 -14.13 -11.72 -26.08
C GLN A 75 -12.87 -10.92 -26.39
N ARG A 76 -12.53 -9.89 -25.60
CA ARG A 76 -11.38 -9.00 -25.85
C ARG A 76 -10.17 -9.83 -26.30
N VAL A 77 -9.78 -9.69 -27.58
CA VAL A 77 -8.62 -10.38 -28.14
C VAL A 77 -7.42 -9.49 -27.85
N GLY A 78 -6.65 -9.86 -26.81
CA GLY A 78 -5.52 -9.08 -26.31
C GLY A 78 -5.83 -8.31 -25.02
N SER A 79 -4.81 -8.08 -24.20
CA SER A 79 -4.91 -7.19 -23.04
C SER A 79 -4.72 -5.75 -23.49
N GLU A 80 -5.27 -4.76 -22.79
CA GLU A 80 -5.00 -3.33 -23.06
C GLU A 80 -3.48 -3.03 -23.02
N VAL A 81 -2.74 -3.85 -22.28
CA VAL A 81 -1.28 -3.79 -22.11
C VAL A 81 -0.51 -4.32 -23.33
N SER A 82 -1.14 -5.13 -24.18
CA SER A 82 -0.51 -5.74 -25.36
C SER A 82 -0.21 -4.73 -26.48
N LEU A 83 -0.73 -3.51 -26.37
CA LEU A 83 -0.48 -2.41 -27.31
C LEU A 83 0.64 -1.47 -26.83
N LEU A 84 1.10 -1.61 -25.58
CA LEU A 84 2.17 -0.77 -25.03
C LEU A 84 3.54 -1.29 -25.49
N ARG A 85 4.38 -0.39 -25.99
CA ARG A 85 5.80 -0.66 -26.21
C ARG A 85 6.57 -0.29 -24.96
N PHE A 86 6.93 -1.29 -24.17
CA PHE A 86 7.70 -1.08 -22.94
C PHE A 86 9.15 -0.68 -23.22
N ALA A 87 9.79 -0.01 -22.25
CA ALA A 87 11.17 0.46 -22.33
C ALA A 87 12.22 -0.67 -22.45
N ASP A 88 11.86 -1.89 -22.01
CA ASP A 88 12.67 -3.10 -22.09
C ASP A 88 11.73 -4.32 -22.24
N THR A 89 12.32 -5.49 -22.44
CA THR A 89 11.62 -6.77 -22.60
C THR A 89 10.97 -7.19 -21.28
N VAL A 90 9.65 -7.38 -21.30
CA VAL A 90 8.82 -7.89 -20.19
C VAL A 90 7.85 -8.92 -20.74
N GLU A 91 7.67 -10.05 -20.05
CA GLU A 91 6.73 -11.08 -20.49
C GLU A 91 5.29 -10.56 -20.42
N PRO A 92 4.40 -10.91 -21.39
CA PRO A 92 3.02 -10.41 -21.41
C PRO A 92 2.23 -10.67 -20.11
N ALA A 93 2.46 -11.80 -19.46
CA ALA A 93 1.83 -12.11 -18.17
C ALA A 93 2.28 -11.14 -17.06
N LEU A 94 3.58 -10.84 -17.02
CA LEU A 94 4.15 -9.90 -16.05
C LEU A 94 3.67 -8.47 -16.31
N ALA A 95 3.52 -8.07 -17.57
CA ALA A 95 2.95 -6.77 -17.93
C ALA A 95 1.52 -6.59 -17.37
N VAL A 96 0.69 -7.64 -17.45
CA VAL A 96 -0.65 -7.64 -16.84
C VAL A 96 -0.58 -7.53 -15.32
N ASP A 97 0.36 -8.24 -14.69
CA ASP A 97 0.55 -8.17 -13.25
C ASP A 97 1.07 -6.80 -12.79
N ILE A 98 1.91 -6.11 -13.57
CA ILE A 98 2.39 -4.75 -13.28
C ILE A 98 1.20 -3.77 -13.24
N VAL A 99 0.30 -3.87 -14.23
CA VAL A 99 -0.91 -3.02 -14.27
C VAL A 99 -1.84 -3.34 -13.10
N ARG A 100 -2.02 -4.63 -12.78
CA ARG A 100 -2.82 -5.06 -11.62
C ARG A 100 -2.23 -4.54 -10.32
N PHE A 101 -0.93 -4.70 -10.11
CA PHE A 101 -0.23 -4.19 -8.93
C PHE A 101 -0.37 -2.68 -8.83
N SER A 102 -0.17 -1.93 -9.93
CA SER A 102 -0.31 -0.47 -9.94
C SER A 102 -1.71 0.01 -9.55
N ALA A 103 -2.75 -0.74 -9.92
CA ALA A 103 -4.14 -0.46 -9.53
C ALA A 103 -4.43 -0.79 -8.05
N MET A 104 -3.73 -1.77 -7.47
CA MET A 104 -3.97 -2.26 -6.11
C MET A 104 -3.04 -1.64 -5.06
N SER A 105 -1.85 -1.20 -5.44
CA SER A 105 -0.76 -0.81 -4.53
C SER A 105 -1.20 0.22 -3.51
N LYS A 106 -1.96 1.25 -3.92
CA LYS A 106 -2.48 2.28 -3.00
C LYS A 106 -3.36 1.69 -1.90
N ARG A 107 -4.22 0.72 -2.24
CA ARG A 107 -5.12 0.07 -1.27
C ARG A 107 -4.36 -0.79 -0.26
N THR A 108 -3.24 -1.33 -0.69
CA THR A 108 -2.35 -2.12 0.15
C THR A 108 -1.47 -1.21 1.02
N LEU A 109 -0.90 -0.15 0.46
CA LEU A 109 0.08 0.70 1.14
C LEU A 109 -0.56 1.63 2.18
N PHE A 110 -1.81 2.07 1.97
CA PHE A 110 -2.48 3.04 2.83
C PHE A 110 -3.70 2.45 3.54
N THR A 111 -3.65 2.33 4.87
CA THR A 111 -4.80 1.90 5.68
C THR A 111 -6.02 2.80 5.47
N LEU A 112 -5.80 4.11 5.26
CA LEU A 112 -6.84 5.09 5.00
C LEU A 112 -7.15 5.31 3.50
N GLU A 113 -6.70 4.45 2.58
CA GLU A 113 -6.82 4.66 1.13
C GLU A 113 -8.22 5.12 0.69
N SER A 114 -9.28 4.48 1.20
CA SER A 114 -10.67 4.79 0.82
C SER A 114 -11.13 6.20 1.22
N TYR A 115 -10.42 6.81 2.16
CA TYR A 115 -10.68 8.11 2.75
C TYR A 115 -9.70 9.18 2.29
N LEU A 116 -8.71 8.82 1.47
CA LEU A 116 -7.71 9.74 0.92
C LEU A 116 -8.03 10.09 -0.54
N SER A 117 -7.79 11.35 -0.86
CA SER A 117 -7.89 11.91 -2.20
C SER A 117 -6.50 11.93 -2.82
N PHE A 118 -6.21 10.90 -3.62
CA PHE A 118 -5.04 10.89 -4.46
C PHE A 118 -5.31 11.78 -5.66
N LYS A 119 -4.58 12.90 -5.77
CA LYS A 119 -4.61 13.71 -6.99
C LYS A 119 -4.33 12.80 -8.18
N LYS A 120 -5.28 12.74 -9.13
CA LYS A 120 -5.09 12.05 -10.40
C LYS A 120 -4.03 12.83 -11.17
N LYS A 121 -2.79 12.35 -11.20
CA LYS A 121 -1.98 12.54 -12.39
C LYS A 121 -2.56 11.63 -13.46
N SER A 122 -2.98 12.21 -14.58
CA SER A 122 -3.10 11.46 -15.82
C SER A 122 -1.69 11.05 -16.26
N ASP A 123 -1.50 9.75 -16.47
CA ASP A 123 -0.52 9.15 -17.37
C ASP A 123 0.99 9.10 -17.01
N GLN A 124 1.53 9.96 -16.14
CA GLN A 124 3.00 10.03 -15.93
C GLN A 124 3.71 8.72 -15.50
N TRP A 125 3.09 7.90 -14.63
CA TRP A 125 3.73 6.65 -14.19
C TRP A 125 3.66 5.54 -15.23
N HIS A 126 2.63 5.56 -16.08
CA HIS A 126 2.55 4.66 -17.23
C HIS A 126 3.57 5.08 -18.29
N ASP A 127 3.80 6.38 -18.46
CA ASP A 127 4.85 6.89 -19.36
C ASP A 127 6.23 6.38 -18.94
N LEU A 128 6.53 6.29 -17.64
CA LEU A 128 7.80 5.72 -17.17
C LEU A 128 7.97 4.23 -17.50
N LEU A 129 6.89 3.44 -17.55
CA LEU A 129 6.97 2.03 -17.98
C LEU A 129 7.39 1.91 -19.46
N ILE A 130 7.02 2.89 -20.27
CA ILE A 130 7.29 2.96 -21.71
C ILE A 130 8.67 3.59 -21.97
N ALA A 131 9.04 4.59 -21.18
CA ALA A 131 10.21 5.43 -21.44
C ALA A 131 11.47 5.06 -20.64
N ASP A 132 11.34 4.49 -19.44
CA ASP A 132 12.47 4.27 -18.54
C ASP A 132 12.70 2.77 -18.23
N PRO A 133 13.82 2.17 -18.69
CA PRO A 133 14.09 0.75 -18.50
C PRO A 133 14.41 0.39 -17.04
N ILE A 134 14.94 1.32 -16.24
CA ILE A 134 15.23 1.07 -14.82
C ILE A 134 13.92 0.99 -14.05
N TYR A 135 13.02 1.94 -14.29
CA TYR A 135 11.70 1.97 -13.69
C TYR A 135 10.91 0.72 -14.05
N LEU A 136 10.86 0.35 -15.33
CA LEU A 136 10.16 -0.84 -15.79
C LEU A 136 10.67 -2.13 -15.11
N ASN A 137 11.99 -2.35 -15.11
CA ASN A 137 12.58 -3.52 -14.46
C ASN A 137 12.36 -3.50 -12.95
N GLY A 138 12.47 -2.33 -12.30
CA GLY A 138 12.20 -2.19 -10.87
C GLY A 138 10.75 -2.49 -10.51
N MET A 139 9.83 -2.02 -11.36
CA MET A 139 8.39 -2.27 -11.23
C MET A 139 8.06 -3.75 -11.41
N ALA A 140 8.67 -4.40 -12.42
CA ALA A 140 8.54 -5.83 -12.68
C ALA A 140 9.00 -6.65 -11.46
N PHE A 141 10.16 -6.31 -10.91
CA PHE A 141 10.70 -6.94 -9.71
C PHE A 141 9.76 -6.83 -8.50
N ILE A 142 9.33 -5.61 -8.12
CA ILE A 142 8.46 -5.41 -6.96
C ILE A 142 7.10 -6.09 -7.16
N THR A 143 6.56 -6.03 -8.38
CA THR A 143 5.31 -6.70 -8.73
C THR A 143 5.40 -8.20 -8.49
N GLN A 144 6.48 -8.83 -8.94
CA GLN A 144 6.71 -10.25 -8.73
C GLN A 144 6.91 -10.58 -7.26
N ASP A 145 7.73 -9.81 -6.54
CA ASP A 145 7.96 -10.01 -5.11
C ASP A 145 6.64 -9.92 -4.30
N PHE A 146 5.77 -8.96 -4.65
CA PHE A 146 4.46 -8.80 -4.03
C PHE A 146 3.54 -10.01 -4.25
N PHE A 147 3.31 -10.42 -5.50
CA PHE A 147 2.41 -11.54 -5.78
C PHE A 147 2.96 -12.90 -5.32
N ASN A 148 4.28 -13.07 -5.32
CA ASN A 148 4.92 -14.25 -4.75
C ASN A 148 4.70 -14.32 -3.23
N GLY A 149 4.84 -13.19 -2.53
CA GLY A 149 4.58 -13.09 -1.09
C GLY A 149 3.13 -13.44 -0.71
N LEU A 150 2.15 -12.95 -1.47
CA LEU A 150 0.72 -13.27 -1.26
C LEU A 150 0.39 -14.75 -1.47
N SER A 151 1.09 -15.42 -2.38
CA SER A 151 0.77 -16.80 -2.74
C SER A 151 1.27 -17.83 -1.70
N GLY A 152 1.94 -17.40 -0.62
CA GLY A 152 2.57 -18.29 0.38
C GLY A 152 3.62 -19.23 -0.23
N SER A 153 3.97 -18.98 -1.48
CA SER A 153 4.67 -19.91 -2.33
C SER A 153 6.17 -19.69 -2.14
N GLN A 154 6.75 -20.43 -1.20
CA GLN A 154 8.20 -20.71 -1.14
C GLN A 154 8.63 -21.57 -2.36
N VAL A 155 8.03 -21.36 -3.53
CA VAL A 155 8.42 -22.04 -4.75
C VAL A 155 9.66 -21.33 -5.28
N LYS A 156 10.81 -21.98 -5.04
CA LYS A 156 12.08 -21.86 -5.75
C LYS A 156 12.33 -20.47 -6.33
N THR A 157 13.09 -19.63 -5.61
CA THR A 157 13.78 -18.41 -6.12
C THR A 157 13.45 -18.14 -7.59
N ASN A 158 12.34 -17.43 -7.81
CA ASN A 158 11.76 -17.33 -9.15
C ASN A 158 12.78 -16.61 -10.03
N LYS A 159 13.41 -17.35 -10.97
CA LYS A 159 14.55 -16.87 -11.77
C LYS A 159 14.26 -15.53 -12.48
N SER A 160 12.98 -15.27 -12.80
CA SER A 160 12.53 -14.02 -13.41
C SER A 160 12.52 -12.83 -12.43
N ALA A 161 12.09 -13.02 -11.16
CA ALA A 161 12.18 -11.98 -10.13
C ALA A 161 13.62 -11.60 -9.82
N SER A 162 14.52 -12.59 -9.76
CA SER A 162 15.95 -12.32 -9.66
C SER A 162 16.52 -11.64 -10.91
N LEU A 163 15.98 -11.92 -12.10
CA LEU A 163 16.45 -11.30 -13.34
C LEU A 163 16.12 -9.81 -13.38
N HIS A 164 14.85 -9.45 -13.15
CA HIS A 164 14.45 -8.04 -13.13
C HIS A 164 15.15 -7.27 -12.02
N PHE A 165 15.33 -7.87 -10.83
CA PHE A 165 16.16 -7.30 -9.76
C PHE A 165 17.59 -7.01 -10.23
N LEU A 166 18.27 -8.00 -10.81
CA LEU A 166 19.65 -7.84 -11.29
C LEU A 166 19.75 -6.77 -12.38
N LYS A 167 18.82 -6.77 -13.34
CA LYS A 167 18.73 -5.72 -14.37
C LYS A 167 18.54 -4.33 -13.76
N THR A 168 17.64 -4.20 -12.79
CA THR A 168 17.43 -2.93 -12.08
C THR A 168 18.73 -2.43 -11.44
N ILE A 169 19.46 -3.29 -10.73
CA ILE A 169 20.73 -2.91 -10.10
C ILE A 169 21.80 -2.55 -11.14
N GLN A 170 21.90 -3.32 -12.23
CA GLN A 170 22.86 -3.05 -13.30
C GLN A 170 22.59 -1.68 -13.95
N LEU A 171 21.37 -1.45 -14.42
CA LEU A 171 21.02 -0.21 -15.09
C LEU A 171 21.12 0.99 -14.14
N LEU A 172 20.77 0.81 -12.86
CA LEU A 172 20.91 1.85 -11.85
C LEU A 172 22.38 2.25 -11.67
N ARG A 173 23.28 1.27 -11.57
CA ARG A 173 24.73 1.54 -11.47
C ARG A 173 25.26 2.26 -12.70
N GLU A 174 24.88 1.82 -13.90
CA GLU A 174 25.24 2.47 -15.15
C GLU A 174 24.79 3.94 -15.15
N ARG A 175 23.52 4.20 -14.85
CA ARG A 175 22.98 5.58 -14.77
C ARG A 175 23.70 6.44 -13.74
N LEU A 176 23.99 5.90 -12.55
CA LEU A 176 24.69 6.64 -11.49
C LEU A 176 26.16 6.92 -11.81
N SER A 177 26.76 6.15 -12.73
CA SER A 177 28.14 6.35 -13.18
C SER A 177 28.29 7.42 -14.26
N LEU A 178 27.22 7.74 -14.99
CA LEU A 178 27.23 8.76 -16.05
C LEU A 178 27.34 10.18 -15.46
N PRO A 179 27.79 11.18 -16.21
CA PRO A 179 27.89 12.57 -15.74
C PRO A 179 26.54 13.32 -15.70
N ASP A 180 25.45 12.71 -16.18
CA ASP A 180 24.14 13.34 -16.25
C ASP A 180 23.45 13.39 -14.88
N GLU A 181 23.62 14.50 -14.16
CA GLU A 181 23.01 14.71 -12.85
C GLU A 181 21.47 14.70 -12.90
N GLN A 182 20.85 15.18 -13.99
CA GLN A 182 19.40 15.20 -14.10
C GLN A 182 18.83 13.79 -14.24
N ALA A 183 19.50 12.92 -15.02
CA ALA A 183 19.11 11.52 -15.10
C ALA A 183 19.28 10.80 -13.75
N LYS A 184 20.36 11.08 -13.01
CA LYS A 184 20.59 10.52 -11.66
C LYS A 184 19.47 10.88 -10.70
N THR A 185 19.00 12.12 -10.71
CA THR A 185 17.96 12.59 -9.77
C THR A 185 16.54 12.53 -10.34
N SER A 186 16.33 11.84 -11.46
CA SER A 186 15.01 11.68 -12.07
C SER A 186 14.03 10.92 -11.16
N ASP A 187 12.72 11.14 -11.37
CA ASP A 187 11.65 10.44 -10.65
C ASP A 187 11.80 8.93 -10.76
N ALA A 188 12.17 8.41 -11.94
CA ALA A 188 12.41 6.99 -12.18
C ALA A 188 13.52 6.43 -11.27
N THR A 189 14.66 7.13 -11.17
CA THR A 189 15.78 6.69 -10.33
C THR A 189 15.41 6.71 -8.85
N ILE A 190 14.77 7.78 -8.38
CA ILE A 190 14.33 7.91 -6.99
C ILE A 190 13.30 6.84 -6.63
N MET A 191 12.31 6.59 -7.49
CA MET A 191 11.31 5.54 -7.30
C MET A 191 11.94 4.16 -7.21
N VAL A 192 12.91 3.86 -8.08
CA VAL A 192 13.61 2.57 -8.05
C VAL A 192 14.40 2.40 -6.76
N VAL A 193 15.10 3.42 -6.28
CA VAL A 193 15.81 3.33 -5.00
C VAL A 193 14.82 3.19 -3.83
N LEU A 194 13.67 3.86 -3.89
CA LEU A 194 12.59 3.69 -2.92
C LEU A 194 12.00 2.26 -2.96
N PHE A 195 11.86 1.65 -4.14
CA PHE A 195 11.47 0.25 -4.29
C PHE A 195 12.46 -0.70 -3.62
N LEU A 196 13.76 -0.52 -3.86
CA LEU A 196 14.81 -1.33 -3.24
C LEU A 196 14.84 -1.16 -1.71
N THR A 197 14.71 0.09 -1.25
CA THR A 197 14.60 0.42 0.19
C THR A 197 13.41 -0.31 0.82
N THR A 198 12.25 -0.22 0.17
CA THR A 198 11.01 -0.82 0.64
C THR A 198 11.06 -2.34 0.62
N HIS A 199 11.64 -2.94 -0.43
CA HIS A 199 11.85 -4.38 -0.50
C HIS A 199 12.74 -4.90 0.64
N ALA A 200 13.92 -4.29 0.83
CA ALA A 200 14.82 -4.65 1.93
C ALA A 200 14.12 -4.54 3.29
N HIS A 201 13.37 -3.45 3.49
CA HIS A 201 12.59 -3.22 4.70
C HIS A 201 11.51 -4.29 4.93
N ILE A 202 10.78 -4.72 3.90
CA ILE A 202 9.79 -5.82 4.00
C ILE A 202 10.46 -7.16 4.31
N LYS A 203 11.64 -7.42 3.74
CA LYS A 203 12.40 -8.65 3.99
C LYS A 203 13.13 -8.63 5.33
N GLU A 204 12.90 -7.61 6.15
CA GLU A 204 13.54 -7.41 7.46
C GLU A 204 15.08 -7.31 7.38
N ASP A 205 15.62 -7.02 6.19
CA ASP A 205 17.03 -6.66 6.00
C ASP A 205 17.20 -5.16 6.29
N LEU A 206 17.21 -4.86 7.59
CA LEU A 206 17.29 -3.49 8.08
C LEU A 206 18.59 -2.79 7.66
N ASP A 207 19.68 -3.54 7.51
CA ASP A 207 20.97 -2.97 7.10
C ASP A 207 20.93 -2.56 5.62
N ALA A 208 20.44 -3.42 4.72
CA ALA A 208 20.25 -3.04 3.32
C ALA A 208 19.23 -1.90 3.19
N ALA A 209 18.14 -1.93 3.95
CA ALA A 209 17.15 -0.85 3.97
C ALA A 209 17.77 0.49 4.35
N LYS A 210 18.58 0.54 5.43
CA LYS A 210 19.33 1.73 5.85
C LYS A 210 20.33 2.20 4.79
N HIS A 211 21.02 1.29 4.10
CA HIS A 211 21.94 1.64 3.02
C HIS A 211 21.21 2.26 1.82
N HIS A 212 20.12 1.65 1.37
CA HIS A 212 19.31 2.19 0.28
C HIS A 212 18.67 3.54 0.65
N LEU A 213 18.19 3.69 1.88
CA LEU A 213 17.63 4.94 2.39
C LEU A 213 18.67 6.08 2.43
N LYS A 214 19.92 5.79 2.84
CA LYS A 214 21.02 6.77 2.75
C LYS A 214 21.30 7.18 1.30
N GLY A 215 21.26 6.23 0.37
CA GLY A 215 21.36 6.51 -1.06
C GLY A 215 20.22 7.38 -1.58
N LEU A 216 18.99 7.08 -1.16
CA LEU A 216 17.80 7.87 -1.47
C LEU A 216 17.90 9.30 -0.94
N HIS A 217 18.36 9.48 0.30
CA HIS A 217 18.61 10.79 0.89
C HIS A 217 19.59 11.60 0.05
N LYS A 218 20.74 11.00 -0.33
CA LYS A 218 21.72 11.66 -1.19
C LYS A 218 21.13 12.06 -2.54
N LEU A 219 20.29 11.23 -3.16
CA LEU A 219 19.61 11.56 -4.42
C LEU A 219 18.65 12.74 -4.26
N VAL A 220 17.91 12.79 -3.15
CA VAL A 220 17.01 13.90 -2.83
C VAL A 220 17.82 15.19 -2.60
N ASP A 221 18.92 15.13 -1.86
CA ASP A 221 19.79 16.29 -1.61
C ASP A 221 20.38 16.83 -2.91
N MET A 222 20.87 15.95 -3.79
CA MET A 222 21.40 16.34 -5.11
C MET A 222 20.31 16.98 -5.99
N ARG A 223 19.05 16.59 -5.81
CA ARG A 223 17.91 17.24 -6.49
C ARG A 223 17.53 18.60 -5.90
N GLY A 224 18.16 19.02 -4.79
CA GLY A 224 17.84 20.25 -4.07
C GLY A 224 16.81 20.07 -2.95
N GLY A 225 16.67 18.86 -2.41
CA GLY A 225 15.87 18.57 -1.23
C GLY A 225 14.38 18.32 -1.47
N MET A 226 13.64 18.09 -0.39
CA MET A 226 12.21 17.73 -0.42
C MET A 226 11.28 18.84 -0.94
N ALA A 227 11.76 20.07 -1.05
CA ALA A 227 11.03 21.18 -1.63
C ALA A 227 10.83 21.00 -3.15
N ASN A 228 11.77 20.35 -3.85
CA ASN A 228 11.71 20.17 -5.31
C ASN A 228 10.80 19.01 -5.78
N PHE A 229 10.03 18.42 -4.86
CA PHE A 229 9.01 17.41 -5.13
C PHE A 229 7.60 18.03 -5.16
N THR A 230 7.48 19.33 -5.47
CA THR A 230 6.25 20.15 -5.38
C THR A 230 5.03 19.54 -6.07
N TYR A 231 5.23 18.81 -7.18
CA TYR A 231 4.15 18.28 -8.00
C TYR A 231 3.85 16.79 -7.76
N ASP A 232 4.59 16.12 -6.87
CA ASP A 232 4.37 14.69 -6.56
C ASP A 232 4.31 14.39 -5.06
N VAL A 233 3.16 14.74 -4.49
CA VAL A 233 2.87 14.50 -3.07
C VAL A 233 2.85 13.01 -2.74
N ASN A 234 2.53 12.13 -3.69
CA ASN A 234 2.54 10.68 -3.43
C ASN A 234 3.97 10.17 -3.25
N LEU A 235 4.88 10.53 -4.17
CA LEU A 235 6.29 10.18 -4.06
C LEU A 235 6.90 10.78 -2.79
N LYS A 236 6.62 12.06 -2.53
CA LYS A 236 7.08 12.74 -1.30
C LYS A 236 6.61 12.02 -0.04
N THR A 237 5.35 11.58 -0.02
CA THR A 237 4.78 10.85 1.12
C THR A 237 5.45 9.50 1.31
N GLU A 238 5.71 8.75 0.24
CA GLU A 238 6.38 7.45 0.35
C GLU A 238 7.85 7.56 0.80
N ILE A 239 8.58 8.60 0.38
CA ILE A 239 9.93 8.87 0.89
C ILE A 239 9.89 9.06 2.40
N TYR A 240 9.00 9.92 2.91
CA TYR A 240 8.86 10.15 4.35
C TYR A 240 8.38 8.90 5.10
N ARG A 241 7.42 8.15 4.54
CA ARG A 241 6.96 6.89 5.16
C ARG A 241 8.09 5.86 5.25
N SER A 242 8.94 5.77 4.23
CA SER A 242 10.09 4.87 4.22
C SER A 242 11.09 5.24 5.33
N ASP A 243 11.45 6.52 5.43
CA ASP A 243 12.34 7.03 6.47
C ASP A 243 11.79 6.79 7.89
N LEU A 244 10.54 7.17 8.12
CA LEU A 244 9.85 6.98 9.40
C LEU A 244 9.73 5.51 9.79
N SER A 245 9.43 4.62 8.83
CA SER A 245 9.29 3.19 9.12
C SER A 245 10.63 2.55 9.48
N ILE A 246 11.70 2.88 8.76
CA ILE A 246 13.05 2.36 9.02
C ILE A 246 13.58 2.92 10.35
N ALA A 247 13.34 4.21 10.63
CA ALA A 247 13.69 4.83 11.90
C ALA A 247 12.96 4.16 13.07
N LEU A 248 11.66 3.88 12.93
CA LEU A 248 10.87 3.20 13.95
C LEU A 248 11.34 1.76 14.18
N GLN A 249 11.56 0.98 13.12
CA GLN A 249 12.02 -0.41 13.24
C GLN A 249 13.43 -0.48 13.86
N GLY A 250 14.34 0.39 13.42
CA GLY A 250 15.71 0.42 13.90
C GLY A 250 15.93 1.19 15.19
N CYS A 251 14.89 1.82 15.75
CA CYS A 251 15.00 2.79 16.85
C CYS A 251 16.11 3.83 16.62
N THR A 252 16.25 4.30 15.37
CA THR A 252 17.28 5.25 14.94
C THR A 252 16.69 6.64 14.67
N LYS A 253 17.56 7.65 14.56
CA LYS A 253 17.14 8.96 14.07
C LYS A 253 16.77 8.89 12.58
N PRO A 254 15.66 9.53 12.17
CA PRO A 254 15.29 9.66 10.76
C PRO A 254 16.26 10.60 10.02
N LEU A 255 16.33 10.46 8.69
CA LEU A 255 17.23 11.26 7.84
C LEU A 255 16.54 12.51 7.27
N PHE A 256 15.25 12.44 6.93
CA PHE A 256 14.54 13.50 6.20
C PHE A 256 13.84 14.52 7.13
N PHE A 257 14.31 14.61 8.36
CA PHE A 257 13.81 15.59 9.30
C PHE A 257 14.39 16.98 9.01
N ASP A 258 13.52 17.99 9.01
CA ASP A 258 13.88 19.40 8.77
C ASP A 258 13.12 20.30 9.76
N ASP A 259 13.75 21.41 10.18
CA ASP A 259 13.20 22.40 11.11
C ASP A 259 11.90 23.04 10.57
N THR A 260 11.75 23.12 9.24
CA THR A 260 10.50 23.59 8.62
C THR A 260 9.29 22.69 8.92
N LEU A 261 9.52 21.41 9.20
CA LEU A 261 8.47 20.46 9.62
C LEU A 261 8.03 20.69 11.07
N TRP A 262 8.82 21.40 11.88
CA TRP A 262 8.41 21.81 13.23
C TRP A 262 7.39 22.93 13.18
N LEU A 263 7.54 23.82 12.20
CA LEU A 263 6.77 25.05 12.03
C LEU A 263 5.47 24.82 11.25
N SER A 264 5.28 23.65 10.64
CA SER A 264 4.14 23.36 9.79
C SER A 264 2.80 23.43 10.52
N ILE A 265 1.86 24.07 9.82
CA ILE A 265 0.76 24.87 10.32
C ILE A 265 -0.45 23.97 10.59
N MET A 266 -0.45 23.29 11.72
CA MET A 266 -1.70 23.12 12.42
C MET A 266 -1.65 24.02 13.65
N THR A 267 -2.13 25.26 13.48
CA THR A 267 -2.60 26.06 14.62
C THR A 267 -3.63 25.21 15.34
N ALA A 268 -3.20 24.45 16.33
CA ALA A 268 -4.09 23.67 17.16
C ALA A 268 -5.07 24.68 17.79
N PRO A 269 -6.40 24.52 17.62
CA PRO A 269 -7.32 25.18 18.53
C PRO A 269 -6.93 24.76 19.95
N ALA A 270 -7.12 25.64 20.93
CA ALA A 270 -7.03 25.25 22.33
C ALA A 270 -7.85 23.97 22.53
N LEU A 271 -7.24 22.95 23.13
CA LEU A 271 -7.92 21.71 23.49
C LEU A 271 -9.22 22.10 24.21
N SER A 272 -10.36 21.57 23.76
CA SER A 272 -11.56 21.60 24.59
C SER A 272 -11.20 20.92 25.91
N GLN A 273 -11.47 21.61 27.03
CA GLN A 273 -11.23 21.12 28.39
C GLN A 273 -12.13 19.91 28.68
N HIS A 274 -11.81 18.76 28.09
CA HIS A 274 -12.35 17.49 28.53
C HIS A 274 -11.51 17.02 29.73
N ALA A 275 -12.16 16.53 30.78
CA ALA A 275 -11.48 16.05 31.99
C ALA A 275 -10.36 15.03 31.66
N ASN A 276 -10.55 14.23 30.62
CA ASN A 276 -9.62 13.18 30.20
C ASN A 276 -8.33 13.70 29.56
N VAL A 277 -8.17 15.00 29.27
CA VAL A 277 -6.91 15.56 28.74
C VAL A 277 -6.13 16.41 29.75
N GLN A 278 -6.55 16.45 31.02
CA GLN A 278 -5.84 17.17 32.09
C GLN A 278 -4.40 16.66 32.30
N PHE A 279 -4.12 15.40 32.00
CA PHE A 279 -2.77 14.87 32.07
C PHE A 279 -1.80 15.59 31.11
N LEU A 280 -2.30 16.24 30.05
CA LEU A 280 -1.48 17.01 29.11
C LEU A 280 -0.94 18.31 29.73
N GLU A 281 -1.53 18.82 30.81
CA GLU A 281 -1.07 20.04 31.49
C GLU A 281 0.27 19.84 32.22
N ASN A 282 0.61 18.58 32.53
CA ASN A 282 1.80 18.21 33.31
C ASN A 282 2.86 17.46 32.47
N ILE A 283 2.75 17.49 31.14
CA ILE A 283 3.75 16.89 30.25
C ILE A 283 4.44 17.96 29.41
N ASP A 284 5.51 17.54 28.76
CA ASP A 284 6.27 18.35 27.81
C ASP A 284 5.41 18.96 26.68
N ASP A 285 5.67 20.24 26.37
CA ASP A 285 4.90 21.04 25.42
C ASP A 285 4.89 20.44 24.00
N ASP A 286 6.01 19.84 23.57
CA ASP A 286 6.16 19.24 22.25
C ASP A 286 5.39 17.92 22.15
N LEU A 287 5.32 17.16 23.24
CA LEU A 287 4.45 15.99 23.34
C LEU A 287 2.97 16.38 23.32
N ALA A 288 2.58 17.39 24.12
CA ALA A 288 1.20 17.91 24.15
C ALA A 288 0.76 18.48 22.79
N ARG A 289 1.66 19.17 22.08
CA ARG A 289 1.44 19.66 20.72
C ARG A 289 1.22 18.52 19.74
N SER A 290 2.08 17.50 19.77
CA SER A 290 1.96 16.33 18.88
C SER A 290 0.64 15.59 19.12
N TRP A 291 0.25 15.45 20.38
CA TRP A 291 -1.05 14.89 20.77
C TRP A 291 -2.21 15.69 20.19
N SER A 292 -2.17 17.02 20.34
CA SER A 292 -3.22 17.93 19.86
C SER A 292 -3.40 17.88 18.33
N ILE A 293 -2.29 17.87 17.59
CA ILE A 293 -2.30 17.73 16.12
C ILE A 293 -2.95 16.41 15.74
N MET A 294 -2.55 15.30 16.37
CA MET A 294 -3.09 13.98 16.05
C MET A 294 -4.57 13.84 16.46
N LYS A 295 -4.97 14.39 17.60
CA LYS A 295 -6.38 14.45 18.02
C LYS A 295 -7.23 15.21 16.99
N ARG A 296 -6.75 16.37 16.52
CA ARG A 296 -7.43 17.14 15.47
C ARG A 296 -7.53 16.34 14.18
N PHE A 297 -6.47 15.64 13.78
CA PHE A 297 -6.50 14.75 12.62
C PHE A 297 -7.59 13.68 12.77
N CYS A 298 -7.66 12.97 13.90
CA CYS A 298 -8.71 11.97 14.15
C CYS A 298 -10.12 12.54 14.02
N VAL A 299 -10.37 13.72 14.62
CA VAL A 299 -11.66 14.39 14.53
C VAL A 299 -12.01 14.74 13.08
N LEU A 300 -11.07 15.34 12.33
CA LEU A 300 -11.28 15.71 10.94
C LEU A 300 -11.50 14.49 10.03
N VAL A 301 -10.76 13.40 10.26
CA VAL A 301 -10.98 12.11 9.57
C VAL A 301 -12.39 11.61 9.83
N ASN A 302 -12.82 11.49 11.09
CA ASN A 302 -14.16 10.99 11.42
C ASN A 302 -15.28 11.86 10.84
N ILE A 303 -15.12 13.20 10.86
CA ILE A 303 -16.05 14.14 10.22
C ILE A 303 -16.10 13.93 8.71
N ALA A 304 -14.94 13.83 8.06
CA ALA A 304 -14.87 13.62 6.61
C ALA A 304 -15.54 12.30 6.23
N ILE A 305 -15.28 11.22 6.98
CA ILE A 305 -15.91 9.91 6.78
C ILE A 305 -17.44 10.01 6.94
N GLY A 306 -17.93 10.65 8.00
CA GLY A 306 -19.36 10.84 8.23
C GLY A 306 -20.05 11.65 7.12
N LYS A 307 -19.32 12.59 6.50
CA LYS A 307 -19.78 13.39 5.37
C LYS A 307 -19.50 12.75 4.00
N GLN A 308 -18.94 11.54 3.96
CA GLN A 308 -18.49 10.86 2.74
C GLN A 308 -17.49 11.69 1.89
N GLN A 309 -16.70 12.51 2.57
CA GLN A 309 -15.63 13.32 1.98
C GLN A 309 -14.28 12.61 2.09
N ARG A 310 -13.35 12.97 1.19
CA ARG A 310 -11.97 12.48 1.20
C ARG A 310 -11.01 13.57 1.63
N LEU A 311 -10.03 13.21 2.43
CA LEU A 311 -8.95 14.10 2.86
C LEU A 311 -7.88 14.24 1.77
N SER A 312 -7.20 15.38 1.69
CA SER A 312 -6.08 15.53 0.76
C SER A 312 -4.87 14.71 1.22
N MET A 313 -4.07 14.26 0.25
CA MET A 313 -2.82 13.55 0.54
C MET A 313 -1.79 14.47 1.21
N GLU A 314 -1.83 15.76 0.88
CA GLU A 314 -1.02 16.80 1.52
C GLU A 314 -1.31 16.88 3.02
N PHE A 315 -2.59 16.94 3.40
CA PHE A 315 -2.99 17.00 4.80
C PHE A 315 -2.56 15.74 5.58
N PHE A 316 -2.70 14.56 4.96
CA PHE A 316 -2.23 13.30 5.52
C PHE A 316 -0.71 13.31 5.75
N MET A 317 0.05 13.69 4.74
CA MET A 317 1.51 13.75 4.79
C MET A 317 2.01 14.77 5.82
N GLU A 318 1.46 15.99 5.82
CA GLU A 318 1.84 17.06 6.74
C GLU A 318 1.57 16.67 8.20
N THR A 319 0.43 16.05 8.48
CA THR A 319 0.12 15.55 9.83
C THR A 319 1.12 14.46 10.22
N MET A 320 1.36 13.48 9.34
CA MET A 320 2.27 12.37 9.58
C MET A 320 3.67 12.86 9.92
N THR A 321 4.26 13.72 9.08
CA THR A 321 5.63 14.22 9.29
C THR A 321 5.71 15.09 10.54
N SER A 322 4.73 15.98 10.76
CA SER A 322 4.73 16.87 11.93
C SER A 322 4.63 16.12 13.25
N VAL A 323 3.88 15.01 13.31
CA VAL A 323 3.71 14.22 14.54
C VAL A 323 4.86 13.23 14.70
N MET A 324 5.08 12.36 13.72
CA MET A 324 5.95 11.20 13.90
C MET A 324 7.42 11.59 14.05
N TYR A 325 7.91 12.59 13.31
CA TYR A 325 9.29 13.01 13.48
C TYR A 325 9.56 13.62 14.85
N ARG A 326 8.64 14.45 15.37
CA ARG A 326 8.78 15.05 16.71
C ARG A 326 8.81 13.95 17.78
N LEU A 327 7.91 12.97 17.69
CA LEU A 327 7.86 11.85 18.63
C LEU A 327 9.12 10.97 18.61
N LEU A 328 9.75 10.82 17.45
CA LEU A 328 11.02 10.08 17.32
C LEU A 328 12.23 10.83 17.91
N GLN A 329 12.12 12.15 18.10
CA GLN A 329 13.18 12.97 18.70
C GLN A 329 13.03 13.15 20.20
N LEU A 330 11.80 13.20 20.69
CA LEU A 330 11.50 13.27 22.11
C LEU A 330 12.03 12.02 22.83
N LYS A 331 12.56 12.25 24.03
CA LYS A 331 13.02 11.20 24.94
C LYS A 331 12.61 11.59 26.35
N PHE A 332 11.99 10.65 27.06
CA PHE A 332 11.63 10.80 28.46
C PHE A 332 12.26 9.69 29.28
N GLU A 333 12.23 9.85 30.60
CA GLU A 333 12.68 8.80 31.52
C GLU A 333 11.82 7.55 31.38
N THR A 334 12.45 6.37 31.31
CA THR A 334 11.74 5.08 31.25
C THR A 334 10.82 4.94 32.45
N GLY A 335 9.55 4.60 32.18
CA GLY A 335 8.53 4.46 33.22
C GLY A 335 7.86 5.76 33.63
N SER A 336 8.27 6.92 33.10
CA SER A 336 7.48 8.14 33.20
C SER A 336 6.19 8.05 32.38
N ILE A 337 5.15 8.75 32.82
CA ILE A 337 3.89 8.86 32.06
C ILE A 337 4.12 9.53 30.68
N GLY A 338 5.05 10.49 30.60
CA GLY A 338 5.44 11.13 29.35
C GLY A 338 6.00 10.13 28.34
N GLU A 339 6.84 9.20 28.78
CA GLU A 339 7.37 8.15 27.90
C GLU A 339 6.28 7.19 27.42
N ALA A 340 5.37 6.78 28.30
CA ALA A 340 4.26 5.91 27.92
C ALA A 340 3.32 6.58 26.92
N ILE A 341 3.01 7.87 27.11
CA ILE A 341 2.22 8.67 26.16
C ILE A 341 2.95 8.82 24.83
N ARG A 342 4.26 9.14 24.85
CA ARG A 342 5.07 9.27 23.63
C ARG A 342 5.07 7.98 22.82
N LEU A 343 5.33 6.83 23.46
CA LEU A 343 5.35 5.52 22.81
C LEU A 343 3.96 5.09 22.34
N GLY A 344 2.91 5.35 23.12
CA GLY A 344 1.53 5.06 22.73
C GLY A 344 1.05 5.91 21.56
N LEU A 345 1.39 7.20 21.55
CA LEU A 345 1.10 8.08 20.42
C LEU A 345 1.89 7.68 19.17
N LEU A 346 3.17 7.29 19.32
CA LEU A 346 3.97 6.79 18.22
C LEU A 346 3.41 5.47 17.66
N ALA A 347 2.95 4.56 18.53
CA ALA A 347 2.28 3.32 18.15
C ALA A 347 1.00 3.61 17.34
N PHE A 348 0.13 4.49 17.86
CA PHE A 348 -1.08 4.93 17.19
C PHE A 348 -0.78 5.55 15.81
N SER A 349 0.15 6.51 15.76
CA SER A 349 0.54 7.17 14.51
C SER A 349 1.15 6.19 13.51
N SER A 350 1.96 5.22 13.96
CA SER A 350 2.52 4.20 13.06
C SER A 350 1.44 3.32 12.42
N HIS A 351 0.39 2.95 13.18
CA HIS A 351 -0.74 2.17 12.67
C HIS A 351 -1.56 2.95 11.63
N VAL A 352 -1.79 4.24 11.89
CA VAL A 352 -2.54 5.11 10.98
C VAL A 352 -1.74 5.43 9.72
N PHE A 353 -0.44 5.74 9.87
CA PHE A 353 0.36 6.35 8.82
C PHE A 353 1.40 5.48 8.16
N LEU A 354 1.80 4.32 8.72
CA LEU A 354 2.90 3.50 8.18
C LEU A 354 2.49 2.04 7.93
N GLN A 355 1.43 1.57 8.57
CA GLN A 355 0.96 0.20 8.39
C GLN A 355 0.43 -0.02 6.98
N TRP A 356 0.75 -1.18 6.45
CA TRP A 356 0.18 -1.67 5.20
C TRP A 356 -1.03 -2.52 5.54
N ARG A 357 -2.07 -2.41 4.73
CA ARG A 357 -3.31 -3.15 4.94
C ARG A 357 -3.01 -4.64 4.97
N ASP A 358 -3.53 -5.31 6.00
CA ASP A 358 -3.43 -6.76 6.22
C ASP A 358 -2.00 -7.31 6.45
N ILE A 359 -1.01 -6.45 6.67
CA ILE A 359 0.37 -6.85 7.01
C ILE A 359 0.70 -6.31 8.40
N GLN A 360 0.81 -7.21 9.37
CA GLN A 360 1.29 -6.89 10.72
C GLN A 360 2.81 -7.12 10.76
N ARG A 361 3.57 -6.06 11.07
CA ARG A 361 5.03 -6.11 11.15
C ARG A 361 5.49 -6.25 12.59
N PRO A 362 6.42 -7.16 12.91
CA PRO A 362 6.96 -7.27 14.25
C PRO A 362 7.98 -6.15 14.49
N TYR A 363 7.56 -5.06 15.14
CA TYR A 363 8.51 -4.07 15.67
C TYR A 363 9.09 -4.56 16.99
N THR A 364 9.99 -5.54 16.97
CA THR A 364 10.46 -6.25 18.18
C THR A 364 11.05 -5.35 19.26
N GLN A 365 11.95 -4.43 18.89
CA GLN A 365 12.58 -3.52 19.84
C GLN A 365 11.62 -2.45 20.36
N PHE A 366 10.80 -1.89 19.46
CA PHE A 366 9.81 -0.87 19.82
C PHE A 366 8.70 -1.47 20.71
N SER A 367 8.23 -2.69 20.41
CA SER A 367 7.25 -3.40 21.23
C SER A 367 7.80 -3.69 22.62
N ALA A 368 9.05 -4.14 22.72
CA ALA A 368 9.70 -4.37 24.02
C ALA A 368 9.78 -3.08 24.85
N SER A 369 10.25 -1.98 24.24
CA SER A 369 10.36 -0.68 24.90
C SER A 369 8.99 -0.16 25.35
N TYR A 370 7.96 -0.32 24.51
CA TYR A 370 6.61 0.09 24.86
C TYR A 370 6.02 -0.75 26.00
N LYS A 371 6.21 -2.06 25.97
CA LYS A 371 5.79 -2.96 27.05
C LYS A 371 6.46 -2.61 28.37
N GLU A 372 7.77 -2.38 28.37
CA GLU A 372 8.52 -1.98 29.57
C GLU A 372 7.99 -0.68 30.17
N SER A 373 7.77 0.33 29.33
CA SER A 373 7.19 1.62 29.73
C SER A 373 5.79 1.45 30.32
N LEU A 374 4.93 0.65 29.69
CA LEU A 374 3.59 0.37 30.22
C LEU A 374 3.66 -0.35 31.56
N VAL A 375 4.41 -1.46 31.67
CA VAL A 375 4.49 -2.22 32.93
C VAL A 375 4.97 -1.34 34.09
N SER A 376 5.88 -0.40 33.82
CA SER A 376 6.37 0.58 34.81
C SER A 376 5.29 1.55 35.31
N LEU A 377 4.22 1.78 34.54
CA LEU A 377 3.09 2.59 34.99
C LEU A 377 2.34 1.96 36.17
N LYS A 378 2.44 0.63 36.38
CA LYS A 378 1.77 -0.04 37.50
C LYS A 378 2.24 0.46 38.86
N SER A 379 3.47 0.98 38.95
CA SER A 379 4.04 1.56 40.17
C SER A 379 3.79 3.07 40.31
N LEU A 380 3.21 3.73 39.30
CA LEU A 380 2.91 5.15 39.37
C LEU A 380 1.53 5.41 39.96
N ASN A 381 1.49 6.25 41.00
CA ASN A 381 0.23 6.73 41.57
C ASN A 381 -0.34 7.88 40.73
N GLY A 382 -1.67 7.97 40.65
CA GLY A 382 -2.37 9.11 40.03
C GLY A 382 -2.51 9.06 38.50
N VAL A 383 -2.06 7.97 37.84
CA VAL A 383 -2.35 7.77 36.41
C VAL A 383 -3.81 7.36 36.23
N SER A 384 -4.56 8.09 35.41
CA SER A 384 -5.96 7.76 35.12
C SER A 384 -6.09 6.39 34.44
N SER A 385 -7.03 5.57 34.89
CA SER A 385 -7.32 4.28 34.26
C SER A 385 -7.82 4.45 32.81
N ASP A 386 -8.46 5.56 32.48
CA ASP A 386 -8.94 5.85 31.12
C ASP A 386 -7.79 5.95 30.11
N ILE A 387 -6.69 6.62 30.48
CA ILE A 387 -5.52 6.71 29.60
C ILE A 387 -4.80 5.36 29.51
N VAL A 388 -4.75 4.58 30.60
CA VAL A 388 -4.18 3.22 30.58
C VAL A 388 -4.98 2.32 29.63
N LEU A 389 -6.31 2.39 29.64
CA LEU A 389 -7.16 1.68 28.68
C LEU A 389 -6.81 2.04 27.23
N TRP A 390 -6.63 3.33 26.95
CA TRP A 390 -6.25 3.79 25.60
C TRP A 390 -4.88 3.24 25.20
N LEU A 391 -3.87 3.37 26.07
CA LEU A 391 -2.51 2.89 25.83
C LEU A 391 -2.44 1.38 25.54
N LEU A 392 -3.12 0.56 26.35
CA LEU A 392 -3.18 -0.89 26.18
C LEU A 392 -3.88 -1.26 24.87
N THR A 393 -5.01 -0.62 24.58
CA THR A 393 -5.80 -0.89 23.36
C THR A 393 -5.02 -0.54 22.10
N VAL A 394 -4.42 0.66 22.06
CA VAL A 394 -3.58 1.10 20.95
C VAL A 394 -2.37 0.20 20.79
N GLY A 395 -1.66 -0.11 21.88
CA GLY A 395 -0.52 -1.01 21.82
C GLY A 395 -0.88 -2.35 21.21
N ARG A 396 -2.04 -2.91 21.59
CA ARG A 396 -2.50 -4.20 21.07
C ARG A 396 -2.92 -4.19 19.61
N ILE A 397 -3.52 -3.08 19.16
CA ILE A 397 -3.94 -2.91 17.76
C ILE A 397 -2.72 -2.66 16.85
N SER A 398 -1.73 -1.93 17.34
CA SER A 398 -0.65 -1.37 16.52
C SER A 398 0.64 -2.17 16.55
N VAL A 399 1.04 -2.72 17.70
CA VAL A 399 2.43 -3.20 17.92
C VAL A 399 2.49 -4.59 18.56
N PHE A 400 1.65 -4.87 19.56
CA PHE A 400 1.70 -6.12 20.31
C PHE A 400 1.06 -7.30 19.56
N GLY A 401 1.66 -8.47 19.75
CA GLY A 401 1.21 -9.71 19.13
C GLY A 401 0.20 -10.48 19.98
N ILE A 402 -0.20 -11.65 19.49
CA ILE A 402 -1.11 -12.56 20.23
C ILE A 402 -0.46 -13.04 21.53
N SER A 403 0.87 -13.26 21.54
CA SER A 403 1.62 -13.65 22.74
C SER A 403 1.52 -12.62 23.88
N ASP A 404 1.29 -11.35 23.55
CA ASP A 404 1.17 -10.29 24.56
C ASP A 404 -0.21 -10.26 25.23
N ASP A 405 -1.21 -10.98 24.70
CA ASP A 405 -2.55 -11.05 25.29
C ASP A 405 -2.53 -11.58 26.73
N GLU A 406 -1.54 -12.42 27.07
CA GLU A 406 -1.38 -13.03 28.39
C GLU A 406 -1.24 -11.99 29.51
N TRP A 407 -0.42 -10.95 29.30
CA TRP A 407 -0.21 -9.90 30.30
C TRP A 407 -1.13 -8.69 30.07
N LEU A 408 -1.54 -8.44 28.82
CA LEU A 408 -2.28 -7.26 28.43
C LEU A 408 -3.77 -7.36 28.77
N LYS A 409 -4.43 -8.48 28.44
CA LYS A 409 -5.88 -8.63 28.65
C LYS A 409 -6.31 -8.57 30.12
N PRO A 410 -5.60 -9.20 31.08
CA PRO A 410 -5.95 -9.06 32.49
C PRO A 410 -5.87 -7.61 32.97
N TRP A 411 -4.88 -6.86 32.49
CA TRP A 411 -4.70 -5.46 32.89
C TRP A 411 -5.72 -4.53 32.23
N LEU A 412 -6.08 -4.79 30.96
CA LEU A 412 -7.18 -4.11 30.27
C LEU A 412 -8.50 -4.31 31.03
N ARG A 413 -8.77 -5.53 31.49
CA ARG A 413 -9.97 -5.87 32.28
C ARG A 413 -10.01 -5.14 33.62
N ALA A 414 -8.90 -5.14 34.36
CA ALA A 414 -8.81 -4.45 35.64
C ALA A 414 -9.11 -2.95 35.49
N ASN A 415 -8.51 -2.28 34.50
CA ASN A 415 -8.81 -0.86 34.26
C ASN A 415 -10.22 -0.61 33.73
N SER A 416 -10.80 -1.56 32.97
CA SER A 416 -12.20 -1.45 32.53
C SER A 416 -13.16 -1.48 33.71
N GLN A 417 -12.86 -2.30 34.72
CA GLN A 417 -13.64 -2.32 35.97
C GLN A 417 -13.49 -1.01 36.76
N LEU A 418 -12.26 -0.47 36.87
CA LEU A 418 -12.01 0.81 37.54
C LEU A 418 -12.73 1.98 36.85
N CYS A 419 -12.80 1.97 35.52
CA CYS A 419 -13.54 2.97 34.73
C CYS A 419 -15.04 2.68 34.61
N THR A 420 -15.58 1.62 35.23
CA THR A 420 -16.98 1.17 35.09
C THR A 420 -17.42 0.90 33.64
N VAL A 421 -16.47 0.49 32.79
CA VAL A 421 -16.68 0.16 31.38
C VAL A 421 -17.07 -1.31 31.23
N HIS A 422 -18.36 -1.55 31.00
CA HIS A 422 -18.93 -2.90 30.90
C HIS A 422 -19.42 -3.28 29.50
N SER A 423 -19.28 -2.39 28.52
CA SER A 423 -19.77 -2.61 27.16
C SER A 423 -18.86 -1.98 26.12
N TRP A 424 -18.87 -2.52 24.90
CA TRP A 424 -18.12 -1.94 23.79
C TRP A 424 -18.48 -0.46 23.53
N PRO A 425 -19.77 -0.03 23.51
CA PRO A 425 -20.10 1.39 23.37
C PRO A 425 -19.46 2.29 24.44
N ALA A 426 -19.42 1.83 25.70
CA ALA A 426 -18.76 2.58 26.78
C ALA A 426 -17.24 2.65 26.55
N MET A 427 -16.59 1.54 26.17
CA MET A 427 -15.16 1.49 25.85
C MET A 427 -14.83 2.42 24.68
N ARG A 428 -15.66 2.38 23.62
CA ARG A 428 -15.54 3.23 22.45
C ARG A 428 -15.62 4.71 22.82
N ASN A 429 -16.52 5.10 23.72
CA ASN A 429 -16.60 6.48 24.21
C ASN A 429 -15.32 6.92 24.92
N VAL A 430 -14.70 6.04 25.73
CA VAL A 430 -13.39 6.32 26.35
C VAL A 430 -12.34 6.52 25.27
N MET A 431 -12.25 5.62 24.28
CA MET A 431 -11.27 5.75 23.19
C MET A 431 -11.46 7.05 22.39
N GLU A 432 -12.69 7.42 22.05
CA GLU A 432 -13.03 8.64 21.32
C GLU A 432 -12.75 9.92 22.12
N SER A 433 -12.78 9.85 23.46
CA SER A 433 -12.37 10.96 24.32
C SER A 433 -10.86 11.27 24.16
N PHE A 434 -10.04 10.27 23.84
CA PHE A 434 -8.63 10.40 23.44
C PHE A 434 -8.49 10.36 21.91
N LEU A 435 -7.67 9.48 21.34
CA LEU A 435 -7.49 9.40 19.89
C LEU A 435 -8.13 8.14 19.33
N TRP A 436 -9.06 8.31 18.40
CA TRP A 436 -9.76 7.20 17.77
C TRP A 436 -10.25 7.54 16.36
N ILE A 437 -10.07 6.60 15.43
CA ILE A 437 -10.60 6.69 14.07
C ILE A 437 -11.51 5.47 13.89
N SER A 438 -12.81 5.68 13.97
CA SER A 438 -13.80 4.60 14.09
C SER A 438 -13.72 3.61 12.94
N ALA A 439 -13.53 4.13 11.72
CA ALA A 439 -13.41 3.31 10.51
C ALA A 439 -12.19 2.37 10.50
N LEU A 440 -11.13 2.70 11.23
CA LEU A 440 -9.93 1.87 11.33
C LEU A 440 -9.98 0.95 12.54
N HIS A 441 -10.40 1.48 13.69
CA HIS A 441 -10.12 0.84 14.96
C HIS A 441 -11.35 0.15 15.58
N ASP A 442 -12.60 0.46 15.18
CA ASP A 442 -13.78 -0.07 15.87
C ASP A 442 -13.82 -1.60 15.86
N LYS A 443 -13.54 -2.22 14.72
CA LYS A 443 -13.52 -3.69 14.62
C LYS A 443 -12.45 -4.29 15.51
N LEU A 444 -11.20 -3.82 15.38
CA LEU A 444 -10.05 -4.36 16.11
C LEU A 444 -10.17 -4.14 17.62
N GLY A 445 -10.64 -2.95 18.02
CA GLY A 445 -10.86 -2.60 19.42
C GLY A 445 -12.01 -3.40 20.04
N LYS A 446 -13.10 -3.60 19.30
CA LYS A 446 -14.23 -4.43 19.75
C LYS A 446 -13.80 -5.88 19.94
N ASP A 447 -13.13 -6.47 18.96
CA ASP A 447 -12.66 -7.85 19.00
C ASP A 447 -11.73 -8.07 20.20
N LEU A 448 -10.83 -7.12 20.47
CA LEU A 448 -9.96 -7.13 21.66
C LEU A 448 -10.76 -7.03 22.97
N PHE A 449 -11.63 -6.03 23.08
CA PHE A 449 -12.38 -5.76 24.31
C PHE A 449 -13.28 -6.95 24.68
N GLU A 450 -14.06 -7.45 23.73
CA GLU A 450 -14.95 -8.60 23.95
C GLU A 450 -14.13 -9.85 24.31
N SER A 451 -13.02 -10.12 23.61
CA SER A 451 -12.12 -11.23 23.94
C SER A 451 -11.54 -11.11 25.35
N ALA A 452 -11.17 -9.90 25.79
CA ALA A 452 -10.64 -9.66 27.12
C ALA A 452 -11.70 -9.81 28.22
N MET A 453 -12.96 -9.44 27.95
CA MET A 453 -14.05 -9.55 28.92
C MET A 453 -14.62 -10.98 29.05
N LEU A 454 -14.46 -11.83 28.04
CA LEU A 454 -14.95 -13.23 28.07
C LEU A 454 -14.17 -14.15 29.01
N GLN A 455 -12.91 -13.84 29.29
CA GLN A 455 -12.09 -14.66 30.17
C GLN A 455 -12.41 -14.36 31.65
N PRO A 456 -12.72 -15.38 32.47
CA PRO A 456 -12.99 -15.18 33.89
C PRO A 456 -11.77 -14.59 34.59
N SER A 457 -12.01 -13.70 35.55
CA SER A 457 -10.97 -13.07 36.35
C SER A 457 -10.08 -14.12 37.03
N PRO A 458 -8.74 -14.07 36.91
CA PRO A 458 -7.93 -14.41 38.07
C PRO A 458 -8.35 -13.46 39.19
N GLN A 459 -8.55 -13.99 40.39
CA GLN A 459 -8.93 -13.21 41.57
C GLN A 459 -8.10 -11.92 41.64
N VAL A 460 -8.80 -10.82 41.90
CA VAL A 460 -8.26 -9.47 42.03
C VAL A 460 -6.90 -9.51 42.74
N TYR A 461 -5.83 -9.12 42.05
CA TYR A 461 -4.58 -8.76 42.70
C TYR A 461 -4.85 -7.45 43.46
N LEU A 462 -5.32 -7.57 44.69
CA LEU A 462 -5.23 -6.51 45.68
C LEU A 462 -3.76 -6.48 46.12
N PRO A 463 -2.99 -5.42 45.82
CA PRO A 463 -1.70 -5.27 46.46
C PRO A 463 -1.96 -5.22 47.98
N SER A 464 -1.30 -6.11 48.71
CA SER A 464 -1.31 -6.08 50.16
C SER A 464 -0.78 -4.72 50.62
N ILE A 465 -1.51 -4.10 51.56
CA ILE A 465 -1.24 -2.82 52.20
C ILE A 465 0.20 -2.73 52.71
#